data_AF-A0A4Q5XR25-F1
#
_entry.id   AF-A0A4Q5XR25-F1
#
_cell.length_a   1.000
_cell.length_b   1.000
_cell.length_c   1.000
_cell.angle_alpha   90.00
_cell.angle_beta   90.00
_cell.angle_gamma   90.00
#
_symmetry.space_group_name_H-M   'P 1'
#
loop_
_entity.id
_entity.type
_entity.pdbx_description
1 polymer ?
#
loop_
_entity_poly.entity_id
_entity_poly.type
_entity_poly.pdbx_seq_one_letter_code
_entity_poly.pdbx_strand_id
1 'polypeptide(L)'
;MSEPTEDKPVKQPLRLGEPGEHPLSVLLFSWMRGKLFFRIAMALLAALGAVLIALEIVLSGKTVTSLANMPGFFGIVGFVGFGIAVLSGWPLGKLLRRPEDYYDTRSGEAGRDR
;
A
#
# COMPACT_ATOMS: atom_id res chain seq x y z
N MET A 1 -15.46 -54.86 28.51
CA MET A 1 -14.20 -54.17 28.86
C MET A 1 -13.86 -53.30 27.67
N SER A 2 -14.32 -52.05 27.67
CA SER A 2 -14.15 -51.13 26.54
C SER A 2 -12.88 -50.32 26.79
N GLU A 3 -11.88 -50.43 25.92
CA GLU A 3 -10.70 -49.54 25.96
C GLU A 3 -11.15 -48.09 25.77
N PRO A 4 -10.64 -47.13 26.55
CA PRO A 4 -10.89 -45.72 26.30
C PRO A 4 -9.96 -45.29 25.16
N THR A 5 -10.55 -44.94 24.02
CA THR A 5 -9.81 -44.34 22.90
C THR A 5 -9.30 -42.98 23.35
N GLU A 6 -8.00 -42.91 23.67
CA GLU A 6 -7.30 -41.69 24.05
C GLU A 6 -7.21 -40.78 22.82
N ASP A 7 -8.12 -39.80 22.73
CA ASP A 7 -8.10 -38.77 21.70
C ASP A 7 -6.91 -37.82 21.96
N LYS A 8 -5.77 -38.15 21.36
CA LYS A 8 -4.58 -37.31 21.44
C LYS A 8 -4.82 -36.05 20.62
N PRO A 9 -4.75 -34.84 21.22
CA PRO A 9 -4.93 -33.62 20.46
C PRO A 9 -3.82 -33.52 19.41
N VAL A 10 -4.21 -33.59 18.14
CA VAL A 10 -3.33 -33.39 16.99
C VAL A 10 -2.69 -32.01 17.13
N LYS A 11 -1.43 -31.97 17.56
CA LYS A 11 -0.62 -30.75 17.55
C LYS A 11 -0.51 -30.30 16.11
N GLN A 12 -1.31 -29.30 15.75
CA GLN A 12 -1.22 -28.62 14.46
C GLN A 12 0.23 -28.16 14.31
N PRO A 13 0.89 -28.41 13.15
CA PRO A 13 2.24 -27.92 12.93
C PRO A 13 2.20 -26.41 13.10
N LEU A 14 3.13 -25.86 13.89
CA LEU A 14 3.29 -24.43 14.12
C LEU A 14 3.33 -23.69 12.77
N ARG A 15 2.17 -23.20 12.32
CA ARG A 15 2.05 -22.43 11.09
C ARG A 15 2.34 -20.98 11.43
N LEU A 16 3.39 -20.45 10.81
CA LEU A 16 3.76 -19.05 10.91
C LEU A 16 2.93 -18.26 9.89
N GLY A 17 1.97 -17.47 10.35
CA GLY A 17 1.09 -16.65 9.50
C GLY A 17 -0.21 -17.32 9.06
N GLU A 18 -0.97 -16.63 8.22
CA GLU A 18 -2.26 -17.10 7.71
C GLU A 18 -2.09 -18.12 6.56
N PRO A 19 -3.10 -19.00 6.32
CA PRO A 19 -3.04 -19.97 5.23
C PRO A 19 -2.88 -19.29 3.87
N GLY A 20 -1.71 -19.48 3.24
CA GLY A 20 -1.37 -18.88 1.93
C GLY A 20 -0.21 -17.86 1.99
N GLU A 21 0.23 -17.46 3.18
CA GLU A 21 1.40 -16.60 3.35
C GLU A 21 2.71 -17.41 3.30
N HIS A 22 3.73 -16.87 2.63
CA HIS A 22 5.05 -17.48 2.61
C HIS A 22 5.74 -17.27 3.98
N PRO A 23 6.27 -18.31 4.66
CA PRO A 23 6.74 -18.19 6.04
C PRO A 23 7.88 -17.16 6.22
N LEU A 24 8.71 -16.95 5.19
CA LEU A 24 9.76 -15.92 5.21
C LEU A 24 9.19 -14.49 5.20
N SER A 25 8.06 -14.23 4.54
CA SER A 25 7.48 -12.89 4.53
C SER A 25 6.95 -12.53 5.92
N VAL A 26 6.43 -13.51 6.65
CA VAL A 26 5.98 -13.33 8.03
C VAL A 26 7.14 -12.98 8.95
N LEU A 27 8.30 -13.64 8.80
CA LEU A 27 9.48 -13.33 9.62
C LEU A 27 10.07 -11.95 9.28
N LEU A 28 10.24 -11.64 8.00
CA LEU A 28 10.90 -10.41 7.54
C LEU A 28 10.03 -9.18 7.73
N PHE A 29 8.71 -9.31 7.59
CA PHE A 29 7.79 -8.17 7.50
C PHE A 29 6.72 -8.13 8.61
N SER A 30 6.71 -9.05 9.57
CA SER A 30 5.77 -8.95 10.71
C SER A 30 5.92 -7.64 11.49
N TRP A 31 7.15 -7.13 11.63
CA TRP A 31 7.39 -5.86 12.29
C TRP A 31 6.76 -4.67 11.55
N MET A 32 6.64 -4.74 10.21
CA MET A 32 5.99 -3.71 9.39
C MET A 32 4.46 -3.71 9.49
N ARG A 33 3.85 -4.82 9.94
CA ARG A 33 2.39 -4.90 10.18
C ARG A 33 1.93 -4.13 11.42
N GLY A 34 2.86 -3.71 12.28
CA GLY A 34 2.53 -2.95 13.49
C GLY A 34 2.00 -1.55 13.18
N LYS A 35 0.90 -1.14 13.82
CA LYS A 35 0.38 0.25 13.77
C LYS A 35 1.46 1.28 14.18
N LEU A 36 2.39 0.88 15.04
CA LEU A 36 3.49 1.71 15.48
C LEU A 36 4.53 1.95 14.38
N PHE A 37 4.86 0.92 13.59
CA PHE A 37 5.81 1.05 12.47
C PHE A 37 5.31 2.11 11.47
N PHE A 38 4.05 2.02 11.05
CA PHE A 38 3.47 2.99 10.13
C PHE A 38 3.54 4.42 10.68
N ARG A 39 3.23 4.61 11.97
CA ARG A 39 3.32 5.93 12.63
C ARG A 39 4.74 6.47 12.66
N ILE A 40 5.73 5.64 12.99
CA ILE A 40 7.14 6.04 13.02
C ILE A 40 7.64 6.33 11.60
N ALA A 41 7.34 5.48 10.63
CA ALA A 41 7.73 5.67 9.24
C ALA A 41 7.16 6.97 8.66
N MET A 42 5.88 7.26 8.91
CA MET A 42 5.25 8.53 8.52
C MET A 42 5.84 9.72 9.27
N ALA A 43 6.11 9.59 10.57
CA ALA A 43 6.75 10.66 11.34
C ALA A 43 8.17 10.96 10.82
N LEU A 44 8.97 9.93 10.49
CA LEU A 44 10.29 10.09 9.91
C LEU A 44 10.24 10.76 8.53
N LEU A 45 9.31 10.34 7.67
CA LEU A 45 9.11 10.96 6.37
C LEU A 45 8.71 12.43 6.49
N ALA A 46 7.78 12.74 7.40
CA ALA A 46 7.34 14.11 7.67
C ALA A 46 8.48 14.96 8.25
N ALA A 47 9.25 14.42 9.19
CA ALA A 47 10.41 15.09 9.77
C ALA A 47 11.48 15.37 8.71
N LEU A 48 11.78 14.39 7.85
CA LEU A 48 12.71 14.56 6.74
C LEU A 48 12.24 15.66 5.78
N GLY A 49 10.95 15.67 5.42
CA GLY A 49 10.36 16.73 4.60
C GLY A 49 10.48 18.12 5.24
N ALA A 50 10.19 18.23 6.54
CA ALA A 50 10.33 19.49 7.27
C ALA A 50 11.80 19.97 7.31
N VAL A 51 12.76 19.06 7.50
CA VAL A 51 14.20 19.38 7.45
C VAL A 51 14.61 19.88 6.08
N LEU A 52 14.15 19.25 5.00
CA LEU A 52 14.46 19.69 3.62
C LEU A 52 13.91 21.10 3.34
N ILE A 53 12.68 21.39 3.78
CA ILE A 53 12.08 22.73 3.66
C ILE A 53 12.88 23.75 4.48
N ALA A 54 13.23 23.43 5.73
CA ALA A 54 14.03 24.33 6.57
C ALA A 54 15.41 24.59 5.96
N LEU A 55 16.05 23.56 5.41
CA LEU A 55 17.34 23.67 4.74
C LEU A 55 17.25 24.54 3.49
N GLU A 56 16.16 24.43 2.72
CA GLU A 56 15.88 25.29 1.58
C GLU A 56 15.74 26.76 2.00
N ILE A 57 15.08 27.06 3.12
CA ILE A 57 14.95 28.44 3.64
C ILE A 57 16.34 29.00 4.00
N VAL A 58 17.16 28.23 4.70
CA VAL A 58 18.49 28.67 5.14
C VAL A 58 19.46 28.85 3.96
N LEU A 59 19.42 27.95 2.98
CA LEU A 59 20.34 27.95 1.83
C LEU A 59 19.88 28.82 0.66
N SER A 60 18.59 29.15 0.55
CA SER A 60 18.06 29.73 -0.68
C SER A 60 18.68 31.08 -1.03
N GLY A 61 19.03 31.94 -0.06
CA GLY A 61 19.73 33.23 -0.28
C GLY A 61 19.09 34.19 -1.31
N LYS A 62 17.98 33.82 -1.92
CA LYS A 62 17.34 34.44 -3.08
C LYS A 62 16.20 35.31 -2.59
N THR A 63 16.13 36.53 -3.12
CA THR A 63 14.98 37.41 -2.94
C THR A 63 13.71 36.74 -3.47
N VAL A 64 12.68 36.65 -2.62
CA VAL A 64 11.38 36.08 -2.97
C VAL A 64 10.64 37.07 -3.87
N THR A 65 10.93 37.05 -5.17
CA THR A 65 10.30 37.95 -6.15
C THR A 65 9.03 37.37 -6.78
N SER A 66 8.75 36.08 -6.58
CA SER A 66 7.60 35.37 -7.17
C SER A 66 7.14 34.25 -6.24
N LEU A 67 5.86 33.88 -6.32
CA LEU A 67 5.27 32.77 -5.56
C LEU A 67 5.99 31.43 -5.84
N ALA A 68 6.49 31.25 -7.07
CA ALA A 68 7.30 30.09 -7.44
C ALA A 68 8.70 30.08 -6.82
N ASN A 69 9.17 31.22 -6.29
CA ASN A 69 10.45 31.32 -5.59
C ASN A 69 10.28 31.20 -4.06
N MET A 70 9.08 30.89 -3.56
CA MET A 70 8.90 30.64 -2.14
C MET A 70 9.59 29.32 -1.76
N PRO A 71 10.43 29.31 -0.72
CA PRO A 71 11.09 28.10 -0.26
C PRO A 71 10.05 27.07 0.15
N GLY A 72 10.21 25.83 -0.33
CA GLY A 72 9.28 24.73 -0.06
C GLY A 72 8.04 24.70 -0.96
N PHE A 73 7.84 25.68 -1.86
CA PHE A 73 6.70 25.70 -2.78
C PHE A 73 6.62 24.42 -3.62
N PHE A 74 7.72 24.04 -4.28
CA PHE A 74 7.76 22.84 -5.10
C PHE A 74 7.63 21.56 -4.29
N GLY A 75 8.18 21.54 -3.07
CA GLY A 75 8.04 20.39 -2.17
C GLY A 75 6.58 20.15 -1.78
N ILE A 76 5.87 21.19 -1.35
CA ILE A 76 4.46 21.09 -0.92
C ILE A 76 3.55 20.84 -2.12
N VAL A 77 3.66 21.64 -3.17
CA VAL A 77 2.80 21.53 -4.36
C VAL A 77 3.03 20.20 -5.08
N GLY A 78 4.29 19.78 -5.20
CA GLY A 78 4.65 18.49 -5.79
C GLY A 78 4.12 17.31 -4.96
N PHE A 79 4.24 17.37 -3.63
CA PHE A 79 3.72 16.33 -2.75
C PHE A 79 2.20 16.23 -2.80
N VAL A 80 1.50 17.36 -2.74
CA VAL A 80 0.03 17.39 -2.85
C VAL A 80 -0.43 16.91 -4.23
N GLY A 81 0.21 17.38 -5.30
CA GLY A 81 -0.09 16.94 -6.66
C GLY A 81 0.12 15.43 -6.86
N PHE A 82 1.22 14.89 -6.34
CA PHE A 82 1.49 13.46 -6.35
C PHE A 82 0.44 12.68 -5.53
N GLY A 83 0.07 13.17 -4.35
CA GLY A 83 -0.98 12.57 -3.52
C GLY A 83 -2.32 12.49 -4.24
N ILE A 84 -2.72 13.56 -4.93
CA ILE A 84 -3.93 13.59 -5.75
C ILE A 84 -3.85 12.56 -6.89
N ALA A 85 -2.70 12.46 -7.56
CA ALA A 85 -2.50 11.51 -8.65
C ALA A 85 -2.53 10.05 -8.18
N VAL A 86 -1.95 9.73 -7.01
CA VAL A 86 -2.00 8.38 -6.44
C VAL A 86 -3.42 8.02 -6.00
N LEU A 87 -4.12 8.95 -5.33
CA LEU A 87 -5.50 8.74 -4.88
C LEU A 87 -6.49 8.65 -6.03
N SER A 88 -6.22 9.30 -7.16
CA SER A 88 -7.07 9.22 -8.35
C SER A 88 -6.98 7.89 -9.09
N GLY A 89 -6.03 7.01 -8.73
CA GLY A 89 -5.90 5.66 -9.31
C GLY A 89 -7.13 4.78 -9.07
N TRP A 90 -7.76 4.84 -7.89
CA TRP A 90 -8.98 4.08 -7.60
C TRP A 90 -10.20 4.53 -8.43
N PRO A 91 -10.58 5.83 -8.47
CA PRO A 91 -11.71 6.27 -9.27
C PRO A 91 -11.45 6.13 -10.77
N LEU A 92 -10.22 6.41 -11.23
CA LEU A 92 -9.86 6.25 -12.65
C LEU A 92 -9.83 4.77 -13.05
N GLY A 93 -9.33 3.90 -12.18
CA GLY A 93 -9.42 2.46 -12.35
C GLY A 93 -10.86 1.98 -12.43
N LYS A 94 -11.75 2.46 -11.55
CA LYS A 94 -13.18 2.12 -11.61
C LYS A 94 -13.86 2.61 -12.89
N LEU A 95 -13.46 3.77 -13.42
CA LEU A 95 -14.04 4.33 -14.65
C LEU A 95 -13.53 3.62 -15.92
N LEU A 96 -12.26 3.23 -15.95
CA LEU A 96 -11.63 2.58 -17.10
C LEU A 96 -11.77 1.04 -17.07
N ARG A 97 -12.00 0.45 -15.91
CA ARG A 97 -12.13 -1.00 -15.78
C ARG A 97 -13.46 -1.45 -16.38
N ARG A 98 -13.37 -2.30 -17.40
CA ARG A 98 -14.53 -2.98 -17.99
C ARG A 98 -15.20 -3.90 -16.97
N PRO A 99 -16.51 -4.17 -17.11
CA PRO A 99 -17.19 -5.16 -16.28
C PRO A 99 -16.51 -6.53 -16.43
N GLU A 100 -16.32 -7.24 -15.33
CA GLU A 100 -15.65 -8.56 -15.29
C GLU A 100 -16.36 -9.59 -16.20
N ASP A 101 -17.66 -9.38 -16.46
CA ASP A 101 -18.59 -10.27 -17.19
C ASP A 101 -18.40 -10.27 -18.73
N TYR A 102 -17.33 -9.64 -19.22
CA TYR A 102 -17.10 -9.49 -20.67
C TYR A 102 -16.67 -10.78 -21.38
N TYR A 103 -16.11 -11.75 -20.65
CA TYR A 103 -15.61 -13.01 -21.23
C TYR A 103 -16.53 -14.21 -21.00
N ASP A 104 -17.43 -14.14 -20.01
CA ASP A 104 -18.37 -15.21 -19.70
C ASP A 104 -19.51 -15.27 -20.73
N THR A 105 -19.93 -14.12 -21.26
CA THR A 105 -21.02 -14.01 -22.24
C THR A 105 -20.62 -14.36 -23.68
N ARG A 106 -19.31 -14.45 -24.00
CA ARG A 106 -18.84 -14.69 -25.39
C ARG A 106 -18.20 -16.06 -25.63
N SER A 107 -17.88 -16.80 -24.56
CA SER A 107 -17.14 -18.07 -24.66
C SER A 107 -18.02 -19.34 -24.63
N GLY A 108 -19.33 -19.23 -24.39
CA GLY A 108 -20.24 -20.37 -24.23
C GLY A 108 -21.20 -20.69 -25.37
N GLU A 109 -21.46 -19.75 -26.31
CA GLU A 109 -22.58 -19.88 -27.26
C GLU A 109 -22.17 -19.81 -28.75
N ALA A 110 -20.91 -19.52 -29.07
CA ALA A 110 -20.46 -19.31 -30.45
C ALA A 110 -20.14 -20.61 -31.23
N GLY A 111 -20.92 -21.68 -31.06
CA GLY A 111 -20.64 -22.93 -31.77
C GLY A 111 -21.62 -24.10 -31.63
N ARG A 112 -22.83 -23.91 -31.09
CA ARG A 112 -23.83 -25.01 -30.98
C ARG A 112 -25.03 -24.87 -31.92
N ASP A 113 -24.93 -24.05 -32.96
CA ASP A 113 -26.01 -23.88 -33.93
C ASP A 113 -25.48 -24.04 -35.37
N ARG A 114 -24.90 -25.19 -35.73
CA ARG A 114 -24.90 -25.74 -37.10
C ARG A 114 -24.71 -27.25 -37.08
#